data_AF-A0A843D939-F1
#
_entry.id   AF-A0A843D939-F1
#
_cell.length_a   1.000
_cell.length_b   1.000
_cell.length_c   1.000
_cell.angle_alpha   90.00
_cell.angle_beta   90.00
_cell.angle_gamma   90.00
#
_symmetry.space_group_name_H-M   'P 1'
#
loop_
_entity.id
_entity.type
_entity.pdbx_description
1 polymer ?
#
loop_
_entity_poly.entity_id
_entity_poly.type
_entity_poly.pdbx_seq_one_letter_code
_entity_poly.pdbx_strand_id
1 'polypeptide(L)'
;MNVIVIPDGAMIIVPLIEKNGHNYLSPTNFSKYDNELNLNPDFNVSLSSETPSGVRGRISLLMPLLDKADAAIILGQRPPKYTPMYDVLNELILFCGNGCNNAHSLAASIVNQMDIPVLKLAYPTTREDIIDLIDRVNLFLKDFDTSISDDINTDLKKPSPKIPFSDFKKILNKSI
;
A
#
# COMPACT_ATOMS: atom_id res chain seq x y z
N MET A 1 -14.70 -8.17 -9.80
CA MET A 1 -14.17 -6.81 -9.58
C MET A 1 -12.67 -6.83 -9.81
N ASN A 2 -12.16 -5.76 -10.37
CA ASN A 2 -10.74 -5.48 -10.52
C ASN A 2 -10.22 -4.83 -9.23
N VAL A 3 -9.29 -5.48 -8.55
CA VAL A 3 -8.77 -5.03 -7.26
C VAL A 3 -7.29 -4.69 -7.42
N ILE A 4 -6.90 -3.50 -6.97
CA ILE A 4 -5.51 -3.07 -6.94
C ILE A 4 -4.94 -3.18 -5.52
N VAL A 5 -3.66 -3.54 -5.42
CA VAL A 5 -2.96 -3.65 -4.12
C VAL A 5 -1.82 -2.64 -4.08
N ILE A 6 -1.71 -1.94 -2.96
CA ILE A 6 -0.67 -0.94 -2.72
C ILE A 6 0.04 -1.32 -1.42
N PRO A 7 1.36 -1.63 -1.43
CA PRO A 7 2.22 -1.71 -2.61
C PRO A 7 1.86 -2.88 -3.52
N ASP A 8 2.11 -2.69 -4.81
CA ASP A 8 1.96 -3.72 -5.83
C ASP A 8 2.80 -4.96 -5.46
N GLY A 9 2.27 -6.16 -5.68
CA GLY A 9 3.00 -7.40 -5.46
C GLY A 9 3.07 -7.88 -4.01
N ALA A 10 2.23 -7.38 -3.10
CA ALA A 10 2.11 -7.95 -1.76
C ALA A 10 1.50 -9.36 -1.82
N MET A 11 2.36 -10.39 -1.96
CA MET A 11 1.96 -11.77 -2.26
C MET A 11 1.13 -12.45 -1.16
N ILE A 12 1.05 -11.86 0.04
CA ILE A 12 0.11 -12.33 1.06
C ILE A 12 -1.35 -11.99 0.73
N ILE A 13 -1.59 -10.92 -0.04
CA ILE A 13 -2.92 -10.41 -0.39
C ILE A 13 -3.36 -10.94 -1.76
N VAL A 14 -2.45 -10.96 -2.74
CA VAL A 14 -2.78 -11.28 -4.14
C VAL A 14 -3.54 -12.62 -4.31
N PRO A 15 -3.11 -13.74 -3.70
CA PRO A 15 -3.85 -15.00 -3.81
C PRO A 15 -5.25 -14.96 -3.18
N LEU A 16 -5.49 -14.08 -2.20
CA LEU A 16 -6.79 -13.92 -1.56
C LEU A 16 -7.79 -13.26 -2.51
N ILE A 17 -7.34 -12.29 -3.31
CA ILE A 17 -8.15 -11.63 -4.34
C ILE A 17 -8.69 -12.67 -5.33
N GLU A 18 -7.79 -13.50 -5.88
CA GLU A 18 -8.17 -14.55 -6.84
C GLU A 18 -9.09 -15.60 -6.21
N LYS A 19 -8.77 -16.03 -4.97
CA LYS A 19 -9.57 -17.03 -4.25
C LYS A 19 -11.01 -16.57 -4.01
N ASN A 20 -11.24 -15.26 -3.85
CA ASN A 20 -12.57 -14.68 -3.71
C ASN A 20 -13.24 -14.36 -5.08
N GLY A 21 -12.65 -14.79 -6.20
CA GLY A 21 -13.25 -14.63 -7.53
C GLY A 21 -13.08 -13.22 -8.12
N HIS A 22 -12.08 -12.48 -7.66
CA HIS A 22 -11.76 -11.15 -8.16
C HIS A 22 -10.47 -11.15 -9.00
N ASN A 23 -10.32 -10.12 -9.81
CA ASN A 23 -9.17 -9.94 -10.69
C ASN A 23 -8.16 -9.00 -10.03
N TYR A 24 -6.90 -9.42 -9.91
CA TYR A 24 -5.83 -8.58 -9.40
C TYR A 24 -5.22 -7.75 -10.53
N LEU A 25 -5.19 -6.43 -10.38
CA LEU A 25 -4.52 -5.53 -11.33
C LEU A 25 -3.10 -5.25 -10.88
N SER A 26 -2.13 -5.56 -11.75
CA SER A 26 -0.70 -5.33 -11.52
C SER A 26 -0.04 -4.67 -12.72
N PRO A 27 0.78 -3.63 -12.53
CA PRO A 27 1.65 -3.09 -13.57
C PRO A 27 2.86 -3.98 -13.84
N THR A 28 3.11 -4.98 -12.99
CA THR A 28 4.27 -5.87 -13.05
C THR A 28 3.87 -7.25 -13.60
N ASN A 29 4.70 -7.83 -14.47
CA ASN A 29 4.59 -9.24 -14.84
C ASN A 29 5.23 -10.09 -13.75
N PHE A 30 4.41 -10.89 -13.06
CA PHE A 30 4.93 -11.95 -12.20
C PHE A 30 4.88 -13.26 -12.99
N SER A 31 5.73 -14.24 -12.69
CA SER A 31 5.82 -15.49 -13.48
C SER A 31 4.50 -16.23 -13.72
N LYS A 32 3.49 -16.02 -12.86
CA LYS A 32 2.13 -16.56 -12.98
C LYS A 32 1.17 -15.65 -13.77
N TYR A 33 1.41 -14.34 -13.80
CA TYR A 33 0.53 -13.33 -14.37
C TYR A 33 1.19 -12.79 -15.62
N ASP A 34 0.65 -13.11 -16.81
CA ASP A 34 1.07 -12.50 -18.08
C ASP A 34 0.29 -11.20 -18.30
N ASN A 35 0.53 -10.24 -17.43
CA ASN A 35 0.10 -8.87 -17.59
C ASN A 35 0.87 -8.26 -18.77
N GLU A 36 0.15 -7.74 -19.78
CA GLU A 36 0.77 -6.93 -20.83
C GLU A 36 1.50 -5.75 -20.18
N LEU A 37 2.83 -5.87 -20.07
CA LEU A 37 3.69 -4.81 -19.59
C LEU A 37 3.64 -3.69 -20.62
N ASN A 38 2.90 -2.62 -20.31
CA ASN A 38 3.06 -1.39 -21.07
C ASN A 38 4.41 -0.75 -20.70
N LEU A 39 5.46 -1.19 -21.38
CA LEU A 39 6.82 -0.67 -21.25
C LEU A 39 6.96 0.77 -21.77
N ASN A 40 5.90 1.33 -22.37
CA ASN A 40 5.77 2.74 -22.73
C ASN A 40 4.81 3.41 -21.74
N PRO A 41 5.26 3.74 -20.52
CA PRO A 41 4.42 4.46 -19.57
C PRO A 41 3.95 5.76 -20.20
N ASP A 42 2.63 6.00 -20.17
CA ASP A 42 2.10 7.29 -20.54
C ASP A 42 2.44 8.28 -19.42
N PHE A 43 3.46 9.11 -19.67
CA PHE A 43 3.90 10.13 -18.72
C PHE A 43 2.97 11.35 -18.69
N ASN A 44 1.84 11.35 -19.41
CA ASN A 44 0.77 12.35 -19.28
C ASN A 44 -0.02 12.21 -17.97
N VAL A 45 0.60 11.67 -16.92
CA VAL A 45 0.05 11.76 -15.57
C VAL A 45 0.15 13.22 -15.12
N SER A 46 -0.97 13.78 -14.65
CA SER A 46 -1.06 15.13 -14.10
C SER A 46 -0.36 15.23 -12.72
N LEU A 47 0.96 15.05 -12.71
CA LEU A 47 1.82 15.20 -11.54
C LEU A 47 2.65 16.49 -11.66
N SER A 48 2.90 17.13 -10.52
CA SER A 48 3.76 18.31 -10.44
C SER A 48 5.12 18.09 -11.14
N SER A 49 5.66 19.14 -11.77
CA SER A 49 7.01 19.14 -12.33
C SER A 49 8.09 18.83 -11.29
N GLU A 50 7.81 19.15 -10.03
CA GLU A 50 8.71 18.89 -8.88
C GLU A 50 8.67 17.43 -8.41
N THR A 51 7.79 16.59 -8.99
CA THR A 51 7.71 15.18 -8.61
C THR A 51 8.99 14.46 -9.03
N PRO A 52 9.72 13.80 -8.11
CA PRO A 52 10.94 13.09 -8.46
C PRO A 52 10.71 12.07 -9.57
N SER A 53 11.63 11.99 -10.53
CA SER A 53 11.50 11.13 -11.72
C SER A 53 11.21 9.66 -11.38
N GLY A 54 11.87 9.12 -10.35
CA GLY A 54 11.64 7.75 -9.88
C GLY A 54 10.26 7.52 -9.23
N VAL A 55 9.64 8.56 -8.68
CA VAL A 55 8.25 8.51 -8.19
C VAL A 55 7.30 8.58 -9.39
N ARG A 56 7.52 9.56 -10.28
CA ARG A 56 6.72 9.74 -11.49
C ARG A 56 6.68 8.47 -12.34
N GLY A 57 7.81 7.80 -12.57
CA GLY A 57 7.87 6.56 -13.34
C GLY A 57 7.01 5.44 -12.76
N ARG A 58 7.08 5.22 -11.44
CA ARG A 58 6.26 4.19 -10.76
C ARG A 58 4.76 4.51 -10.83
N ILE A 59 4.39 5.76 -10.62
CA ILE A 59 2.99 6.19 -10.71
C ILE A 59 2.48 6.08 -12.16
N SER A 60 3.30 6.40 -13.16
CA SER A 60 2.90 6.32 -14.58
C SER A 60 2.59 4.90 -15.03
N LEU A 61 3.24 3.89 -14.43
CA LEU A 61 2.89 2.48 -14.65
C LEU A 61 1.58 2.08 -13.96
N LEU A 62 1.29 2.66 -12.80
CA LEU A 62 0.11 2.35 -12.00
C LEU A 62 -1.17 3.02 -12.52
N MET A 63 -1.06 4.24 -13.06
CA MET A 63 -2.20 5.08 -13.47
C MET A 63 -3.21 4.40 -14.41
N PRO A 64 -2.80 3.74 -15.51
CA PRO A 64 -3.76 3.10 -16.42
C PRO A 64 -4.56 1.96 -15.78
N LEU A 65 -4.08 1.42 -14.66
CA LEU A 65 -4.75 0.36 -13.91
C LEU A 65 -5.70 0.94 -12.87
N LEU A 66 -5.37 2.10 -12.30
CA LEU A 66 -6.22 2.78 -11.34
C LEU A 66 -7.57 3.17 -11.96
N ASP A 67 -7.58 3.60 -13.23
CA ASP A 67 -8.82 3.89 -13.96
C ASP A 67 -9.72 2.65 -14.18
N LYS A 68 -9.14 1.45 -14.06
CA LYS A 68 -9.84 0.16 -14.23
C LYS A 68 -10.19 -0.51 -12.91
N ALA A 69 -9.74 0.04 -11.78
CA ALA A 69 -9.90 -0.55 -10.47
C ALA A 69 -11.31 -0.29 -9.93
N ASP A 70 -11.96 -1.35 -9.47
CA ASP A 70 -13.25 -1.29 -8.78
C ASP A 70 -13.08 -1.20 -7.26
N ALA A 71 -11.92 -1.58 -6.73
CA ALA A 71 -11.59 -1.57 -5.31
C ALA A 71 -10.07 -1.55 -5.08
N ALA A 72 -9.65 -1.15 -3.88
CA ALA A 72 -8.24 -1.14 -3.52
C ALA A 72 -7.95 -1.68 -2.12
N ILE A 73 -6.77 -2.28 -1.95
CA ILE A 73 -6.24 -2.68 -0.65
C ILE A 73 -4.90 -1.99 -0.45
N ILE A 74 -4.77 -1.23 0.63
CA ILE A 74 -3.55 -0.51 1.01
C ILE A 74 -2.95 -1.19 2.24
N LEU A 75 -1.74 -1.74 2.09
CA LEU A 75 -0.92 -2.26 3.17
C LEU A 75 0.08 -1.18 3.62
N GLY A 76 0.13 -0.96 4.93
CA GLY A 76 0.94 0.07 5.56
C GLY A 76 2.44 -0.07 5.34
N GLN A 77 3.17 1.00 5.64
CA GLN A 77 4.63 0.97 5.62
C GLN A 77 5.17 0.10 6.76
N ARG A 78 6.23 -0.65 6.43
CA ARG A 78 7.05 -1.37 7.40
C ARG A 78 7.53 -0.42 8.52
N PRO A 79 7.29 -0.75 9.81
CA PRO A 79 7.78 0.06 10.92
C PRO A 79 9.31 0.15 10.93
N PRO A 80 9.90 1.27 11.37
CA PRO A 80 11.36 1.44 11.40
C PRO A 80 12.04 0.51 12.42
N LYS A 81 11.32 0.08 13.46
CA LYS A 81 11.79 -0.83 14.50
C LYS A 81 10.71 -1.87 14.78
N TYR A 82 11.01 -3.12 14.48
CA TYR A 82 10.25 -4.30 14.89
C TYR A 82 11.17 -5.51 14.79
N THR A 83 10.76 -6.63 15.38
CA THR A 83 11.44 -7.91 15.23
C THR A 83 10.88 -8.61 13.99
N PRO A 84 11.69 -8.84 12.93
CA PRO A 84 11.23 -9.57 11.76
C PRO A 84 10.71 -10.96 12.13
N MET A 85 9.58 -11.34 11.53
CA MET A 85 9.01 -12.68 11.74
C MET A 85 9.71 -13.73 10.88
N TYR A 86 10.20 -13.29 9.72
CA TYR A 86 10.89 -14.12 8.74
C TYR A 86 12.24 -13.50 8.40
N ASP A 87 13.04 -14.22 7.62
CA ASP A 87 14.18 -13.57 6.97
C ASP A 87 13.71 -12.43 6.06
N VAL A 88 14.63 -11.51 5.78
CA VAL A 88 14.34 -10.28 5.03
C VAL A 88 13.77 -10.60 3.64
N LEU A 89 14.21 -11.66 2.99
CA LEU A 89 13.75 -12.02 1.64
C LEU A 89 12.29 -12.47 1.66
N ASN A 90 11.93 -13.34 2.60
CA ASN A 90 10.56 -13.82 2.78
C ASN A 90 9.61 -12.68 3.16
N GLU A 91 10.03 -11.73 4.00
CA GLU A 91 9.22 -10.55 4.29
C GLU A 91 9.01 -9.66 3.05
N LEU A 92 10.05 -9.47 2.23
CA LEU A 92 9.96 -8.71 0.99
C LEU A 92 9.01 -9.36 -0.02
N ILE A 93 8.94 -10.69 -0.07
CA ILE A 93 8.02 -11.39 -0.98
C ILE A 93 6.58 -11.28 -0.45
N LEU A 94 6.37 -11.55 0.84
CA LEU A 94 5.03 -11.61 1.44
C LEU A 94 4.34 -10.24 1.44
N PHE A 95 5.05 -9.21 1.86
CA PHE A 95 4.47 -7.88 2.09
C PHE A 95 4.82 -6.87 0.99
N CYS A 96 5.61 -7.30 0.00
CA CYS A 96 6.35 -6.45 -0.93
C CYS A 96 7.35 -5.51 -0.22
N GLY A 97 8.51 -5.33 -0.84
CA GLY A 97 9.40 -4.23 -0.48
C GLY A 97 8.89 -2.92 -1.05
N ASN A 98 8.65 -1.93 -0.20
CA ASN A 98 8.50 -0.55 -0.66
C ASN A 98 9.84 -0.03 -1.18
N GLY A 99 10.16 -0.28 -2.46
CA GLY A 99 11.37 0.24 -3.10
C GLY A 99 11.43 1.77 -3.15
N CYS A 100 10.30 2.45 -2.92
CA CYS A 100 10.21 3.89 -2.74
C CYS A 100 8.97 4.27 -1.90
N ASN A 101 9.17 4.67 -0.64
CA ASN A 101 8.08 5.09 0.26
C ASN A 101 7.28 6.29 -0.28
N ASN A 102 7.94 7.21 -0.99
CA ASN A 102 7.26 8.37 -1.58
C ASN A 102 6.26 7.95 -2.67
N ALA A 103 6.63 6.99 -3.52
CA ALA A 103 5.72 6.45 -4.53
C ALA A 103 4.57 5.67 -3.87
N HIS A 104 4.87 4.92 -2.80
CA HIS A 104 3.85 4.22 -2.03
C HIS A 104 2.81 5.18 -1.42
N SER A 105 3.25 6.20 -0.68
CA SER A 105 2.35 7.19 -0.07
C SER A 105 1.56 7.98 -1.12
N LEU A 106 2.18 8.33 -2.25
CA LEU A 106 1.50 9.02 -3.34
C LEU A 106 0.42 8.12 -3.99
N ALA A 107 0.73 6.86 -4.29
CA ALA A 107 -0.24 5.92 -4.85
C ALA A 107 -1.44 5.73 -3.91
N ALA A 108 -1.18 5.55 -2.61
CA ALA A 108 -2.22 5.45 -1.59
C ALA A 108 -3.06 6.75 -1.51
N SER A 109 -2.44 7.92 -1.60
CA SER A 109 -3.16 9.20 -1.62
C SER A 109 -4.08 9.31 -2.83
N ILE A 110 -3.65 8.85 -4.00
CA ILE A 110 -4.46 8.92 -5.23
C ILE A 110 -5.64 7.95 -5.13
N VAL A 111 -5.42 6.72 -4.66
CA VAL A 111 -6.50 5.76 -4.40
C VAL A 111 -7.51 6.29 -3.38
N ASN A 112 -7.06 6.96 -2.33
CA ASN A 112 -7.97 7.56 -1.34
C ASN A 112 -8.83 8.70 -1.87
N GLN A 113 -8.50 9.27 -3.03
CA GLN A 113 -9.28 10.31 -3.70
C GLN A 113 -10.26 9.74 -4.72
N MET A 114 -10.20 8.44 -5.01
CA MET A 114 -11.10 7.75 -5.92
C MET A 114 -12.41 7.38 -5.22
N ASP A 115 -13.48 7.29 -6.01
CA ASP A 115 -14.79 6.83 -5.54
C ASP A 115 -14.89 5.30 -5.62
N ILE A 116 -13.97 4.60 -4.93
CA ILE A 116 -13.92 3.14 -4.86
C ILE A 116 -13.75 2.69 -3.40
N PRO A 117 -14.23 1.49 -3.01
CA PRO A 117 -13.96 0.93 -1.70
C PRO A 117 -12.45 0.68 -1.49
N VAL A 118 -11.94 1.15 -0.34
CA VAL A 118 -10.53 1.02 0.02
C VAL A 118 -10.40 0.37 1.39
N LEU A 119 -9.74 -0.78 1.46
CA LEU A 119 -9.31 -1.39 2.72
C LEU A 119 -7.93 -0.89 3.09
N LYS A 120 -7.78 -0.31 4.29
CA LYS A 120 -6.48 0.09 4.83
C LYS A 120 -6.05 -0.87 5.92
N LEU A 121 -4.83 -1.38 5.82
CA LEU A 121 -4.25 -2.34 6.75
C LEU A 121 -2.91 -1.80 7.24
N ALA A 122 -2.65 -1.86 8.53
CA ALA A 122 -1.33 -1.62 9.06
C ALA A 122 -0.39 -2.77 8.67
N TYR A 123 0.91 -2.48 8.59
CA TYR A 123 1.90 -3.52 8.35
C TYR A 123 1.90 -4.53 9.52
N PRO A 124 1.77 -5.84 9.26
CA PRO A 124 1.73 -6.85 10.31
C PRO A 124 3.11 -7.05 10.92
N THR A 125 3.19 -7.06 12.25
CA THR A 125 4.45 -7.24 12.99
C THR A 125 4.50 -8.51 13.82
N THR A 126 3.35 -9.17 13.97
CA THR A 126 3.17 -10.41 14.72
C THR A 126 2.41 -11.44 13.89
N ARG A 127 2.48 -12.70 14.31
CA ARG A 127 1.74 -13.79 13.66
C ARG A 127 0.22 -13.53 13.74
N GLU A 128 -0.23 -13.00 14.87
CA GLU A 128 -1.62 -12.65 15.11
C GLU A 128 -2.07 -11.54 14.14
N ASP A 129 -1.22 -10.51 13.91
CA ASP A 129 -1.50 -9.48 12.92
C ASP A 129 -1.66 -10.06 11.50
N ILE A 130 -0.88 -11.09 11.15
CA ILE A 130 -0.99 -11.77 9.84
C ILE A 130 -2.33 -12.47 9.69
N ILE A 131 -2.75 -13.21 10.72
CA ILE A 131 -4.02 -13.95 10.70
C ILE A 131 -5.17 -12.96 10.54
N ASP A 132 -5.16 -11.91 11.36
CA ASP A 132 -6.16 -10.86 11.33
C ASP A 132 -6.16 -10.07 10.00
N LEU A 133 -4.99 -9.84 9.40
CA LEU A 133 -4.88 -9.28 8.05
C LEU A 133 -5.57 -10.17 7.01
N ILE A 134 -5.30 -11.48 7.01
CA ILE A 134 -5.91 -12.43 6.07
C ILE A 134 -7.43 -12.45 6.23
N ASP A 135 -7.92 -12.48 7.47
CA ASP A 135 -9.35 -12.50 7.76
C ASP A 135 -10.01 -11.21 7.26
N ARG A 136 -9.44 -10.05 7.57
CA ARG A 136 -9.95 -8.74 7.12
C ARG A 136 -9.95 -8.59 5.60
N VAL A 137 -8.91 -9.05 4.93
CA VAL A 137 -8.89 -9.07 3.45
C VAL A 137 -10.01 -9.95 2.91
N ASN A 138 -10.23 -11.15 3.47
CA ASN A 138 -11.32 -12.01 3.01
C ASN A 138 -12.71 -11.45 3.32
N LEU A 139 -12.89 -10.73 4.44
CA LEU A 139 -14.14 -10.04 4.73
C LEU A 139 -14.37 -8.93 3.71
N PHE A 140 -13.40 -8.04 3.53
CA PHE A 140 -13.47 -6.96 2.54
C PHE A 140 -13.78 -7.47 1.14
N LEU A 141 -13.16 -8.56 0.70
CA LEU A 141 -13.43 -9.08 -0.65
C LEU A 141 -14.83 -9.68 -0.80
N LYS A 142 -15.56 -10.00 0.27
CA LYS A 142 -16.94 -10.51 0.16
C LYS A 142 -17.96 -9.41 -0.08
N ASP A 143 -17.83 -8.28 0.59
CA ASP A 143 -18.86 -7.23 0.65
C ASP A 143 -18.33 -5.81 0.43
N PHE A 144 -17.01 -5.64 0.31
CA PHE A 144 -16.31 -4.35 0.21
C PHE A 144 -16.59 -3.41 1.38
N ASP A 145 -16.86 -3.96 2.57
CA ASP A 145 -17.01 -3.17 3.78
C ASP A 145 -15.67 -2.50 4.16
N THR A 146 -15.66 -1.18 4.16
CA THR A 146 -14.49 -0.37 4.50
C THR A 146 -14.36 -0.11 6.00
N SER A 147 -15.40 -0.43 6.80
CA SER A 147 -15.44 -0.16 8.24
C SER A 147 -14.39 -0.94 9.04
N ILE A 148 -13.89 -2.05 8.49
CA ILE A 148 -12.85 -2.90 9.07
C ILE A 148 -11.42 -2.39 8.85
N SER A 149 -11.27 -1.22 8.23
CA SER A 149 -9.97 -0.59 7.96
C SER A 149 -9.27 -0.13 9.24
N ASP A 150 -7.94 -0.26 9.26
CA ASP A 150 -7.10 0.36 10.28
C ASP A 150 -7.06 1.89 10.13
N ASP A 151 -6.99 2.58 11.28
CA ASP A 151 -6.64 4.00 11.33
C ASP A 151 -5.13 4.15 11.08
N ILE A 152 -4.76 4.39 9.81
CA ILE A 152 -3.39 4.69 9.39
C ILE A 152 -3.29 6.13 8.88
N ASN A 153 -2.19 6.79 9.21
CA ASN A 153 -1.94 8.17 8.78
C ASN A 153 -1.53 8.27 7.31
N THR A 154 -1.24 9.48 6.83
CA THR A 154 -0.78 9.75 5.45
C THR A 154 0.53 9.06 5.08
N ASP A 155 1.35 8.73 6.07
CA ASP A 155 2.59 7.96 5.88
C ASP A 155 2.35 6.45 5.94
N LEU A 156 1.08 6.03 5.98
CA LEU A 156 0.64 4.65 6.04
C LEU A 156 1.19 3.92 7.27
N LYS A 157 1.28 4.64 8.39
CA LYS A 157 1.72 4.15 9.69
C LYS A 157 0.61 4.33 10.72
N LYS A 158 0.62 3.49 11.75
CA LYS A 158 -0.24 3.71 12.92
C LYS A 158 0.08 5.08 13.55
N PRO A 159 -0.93 5.89 13.91
CA PRO A 159 -0.72 7.18 14.55
C PRO A 159 0.17 7.04 15.78
N SER A 160 1.24 7.84 15.86
CA SER A 160 2.03 7.95 17.07
C SER A 160 1.27 8.80 18.11
N PRO A 161 1.44 8.53 19.41
CA PRO A 161 0.88 9.40 20.44
C PRO A 161 1.43 10.81 20.26
N LYS A 162 0.53 11.80 20.23
CA LYS A 162 0.91 13.22 20.09
C LYS A 162 1.78 13.63 21.27
N ILE A 163 2.96 14.15 21.00
CA ILE A 163 3.83 14.72 22.02
C ILE A 163 3.17 16.02 22.53
N PRO A 164 3.03 16.22 23.85
CA PRO A 164 2.54 17.47 24.40
C PRO A 164 3.39 18.66 23.92
N PHE A 165 2.76 19.81 23.64
CA PHE A 165 3.46 21.00 23.17
C PHE A 165 4.61 21.42 24.11
N SER A 166 4.43 21.22 25.42
CA SER A 166 5.46 21.47 26.42
C SER A 166 6.74 20.66 26.20
N ASP A 167 6.61 19.39 25.81
CA ASP A 167 7.74 18.50 25.61
C ASP A 167 8.39 18.73 24.24
N PHE A 168 7.58 19.04 23.22
CA PHE A 168 8.09 19.52 21.93
C PHE A 168 8.94 20.79 22.10
N LYS A 169 8.46 21.77 22.88
CA LYS A 169 9.20 23.01 23.17
C LYS A 169 10.53 22.75 23.88
N LYS A 170 10.58 21.79 24.81
CA LYS A 170 11.83 21.39 25.48
C LYS A 170 12.84 20.77 24.51
N ILE A 171 12.37 19.95 23.56
CA ILE A 171 13.23 19.34 22.52
C ILE A 171 13.81 20.46 21.65
N LEU A 172 12.97 21.36 21.16
CA LEU A 172 13.38 22.45 20.28
C LEU A 172 14.41 23.37 20.94
N ASN A 173 14.21 23.70 22.21
CA ASN A 173 15.16 24.50 23.00
C ASN A 173 16.48 23.78 23.32
N LYS A 174 16.55 22.44 23.22
CA LYS A 174 17.78 21.67 23.39
C LYS A 174 18.57 21.47 22.09
N SER A 175 17.96 21.77 20.95
CA SER A 175 18.55 21.62 19.61
C SER A 175 19.13 22.92 19.05
N ILE A 176 19.00 24.03 19.79
CA ILE A 176 19.60 25.35 19.53
C ILE A 176 20.72 25.54 20.54
#